data_AF-A0A545AM26-F1
#
_entry.id   AF-A0A545AM26-F1
#
_cell.length_a   1.000
_cell.length_b   1.000
_cell.length_c   1.000
_cell.angle_alpha   90.00
_cell.angle_beta   90.00
_cell.angle_gamma   90.00
#
_symmetry.space_group_name_H-M   'P 1'
#
loop_
_entity.id
_entity.type
_entity.pdbx_description
1 polymer ?
#
loop_
_entity_poly.entity_id
_entity_poly.type
_entity_poly.pdbx_seq_one_letter_code
_entity_poly.pdbx_strand_id
1 'polypeptide(L)'
;MNLTILGASGAVGVELTRQALDRGHEVTAISRHPERLPDGPRLTRVAADVLDAESIAQALAGRETVVSALGVTDAPGVLTAGARAVVAAGPARVVWLGAFGTRRR
;
A
#
# COMPACT_ATOMS: atom_id res chain seq x y z
N MET A 1 -2.15 -7.02 -14.31
CA MET A 1 -2.89 -7.39 -13.09
C MET A 1 -3.25 -6.11 -12.35
N ASN A 2 -4.29 -6.15 -11.51
CA ASN A 2 -4.73 -5.01 -10.72
C ASN A 2 -4.09 -5.08 -9.34
N LEU A 3 -3.18 -4.14 -9.06
CA LEU A 3 -2.40 -4.11 -7.82
C LEU A 3 -2.82 -2.91 -6.98
N THR A 4 -3.05 -3.14 -5.70
CA THR A 4 -3.18 -2.06 -4.72
C THR A 4 -1.89 -1.97 -3.91
N ILE A 5 -1.26 -0.80 -3.90
CA ILE A 5 0.00 -0.57 -3.19
C ILE A 5 -0.27 0.36 -2.01
N LEU A 6 -0.08 -0.12 -0.78
CA LEU A 6 -0.13 0.70 0.42
C LEU A 6 1.24 1.35 0.68
N GLY A 7 1.25 2.62 1.13
CA GLY A 7 2.49 3.36 1.34
C GLY A 7 3.16 3.77 0.03
N ALA A 8 2.38 3.92 -1.04
CA ALA A 8 2.88 4.07 -2.40
C ALA A 8 3.78 5.30 -2.64
N SER A 9 3.62 6.38 -1.87
CA SER A 9 4.48 7.58 -1.97
C SER A 9 5.75 7.53 -1.10
N GLY A 10 5.97 6.44 -0.36
CA GLY A 10 7.20 6.20 0.40
C GLY A 10 8.34 5.70 -0.49
N ALA A 11 9.56 5.66 0.04
CA ALA A 11 10.77 5.30 -0.73
C ALA A 11 10.64 3.97 -1.48
N VAL A 12 10.16 2.92 -0.81
CA VAL A 12 9.93 1.60 -1.44
C VAL A 12 8.68 1.63 -2.33
N GLY A 13 7.62 2.29 -1.90
CA GLY A 13 6.35 2.35 -2.62
C GLY A 13 6.45 3.02 -3.99
N VAL A 14 7.27 4.07 -4.13
CA VAL A 14 7.48 4.80 -5.39
C VAL A 14 8.10 3.86 -6.42
N GLU A 15 9.16 3.16 -6.03
CA GLU A 15 9.87 2.24 -6.92
C GLU A 15 9.01 1.01 -7.26
N LEU A 16 8.27 0.47 -6.29
CA LEU A 16 7.31 -0.61 -6.53
C LEU A 16 6.22 -0.19 -7.53
N THR A 17 5.68 1.02 -7.38
CA THR A 17 4.66 1.59 -8.27
C THR A 17 5.21 1.75 -9.69
N ARG A 18 6.39 2.35 -9.82
CA ARG A 18 7.08 2.53 -11.11
C ARG A 18 7.29 1.19 -11.81
N GLN A 19 7.86 0.21 -11.11
CA GLN A 19 8.14 -1.11 -11.63
C GLN A 19 6.89 -1.93 -12.00
N ALA A 20 5.78 -1.75 -11.27
CA ALA A 20 4.51 -2.38 -11.61
C ALA A 20 3.92 -1.78 -12.89
N LEU A 21 3.96 -0.45 -13.03
CA LEU A 21 3.49 0.26 -14.22
C LEU A 21 4.33 -0.07 -15.46
N ASP A 22 5.65 -0.15 -15.32
CA ASP A 22 6.58 -0.55 -16.40
C ASP A 22 6.27 -1.96 -16.91
N ARG A 23 5.84 -2.86 -16.02
CA ARG A 23 5.42 -4.23 -16.36
C ARG A 23 3.97 -4.31 -16.88
N GLY A 24 3.31 -3.17 -17.09
CA GLY A 24 1.97 -3.12 -17.67
C GLY A 24 0.84 -3.45 -16.70
N HIS A 25 1.07 -3.35 -15.39
CA HIS A 25 0.00 -3.52 -14.40
C HIS A 25 -0.85 -2.25 -14.25
N GLU A 26 -2.09 -2.43 -13.82
CA GLU A 26 -2.92 -1.34 -13.30
C GLU A 26 -2.67 -1.21 -11.81
N VAL A 27 -2.45 0.01 -11.34
CA VAL A 27 -2.01 0.27 -9.98
C VAL A 27 -2.95 1.25 -9.31
N THR A 28 -3.54 0.83 -8.19
CA THR A 28 -4.08 1.75 -7.19
C THR A 28 -3.00 2.06 -6.16
N ALA A 29 -2.48 3.28 -6.18
CA ALA A 29 -1.49 3.77 -5.24
C ALA A 29 -2.17 4.47 -4.06
N ILE A 30 -2.15 3.82 -2.89
CA ILE A 30 -2.73 4.35 -1.65
C ILE A 30 -1.62 4.93 -0.79
N SER A 31 -1.80 6.19 -0.40
CA SER A 31 -0.96 6.83 0.61
C SER A 31 -1.64 8.06 1.20
N ARG A 32 -1.04 8.68 2.23
CA ARG A 32 -1.52 9.95 2.77
C ARG A 32 -1.30 11.13 1.82
N HIS A 33 -0.26 11.03 0.99
CA HIS A 33 0.18 12.07 0.06
C HIS A 33 0.40 11.49 -1.35
N PRO A 34 -0.65 10.97 -2.00
CA PRO A 34 -0.50 10.32 -3.30
C PRO A 34 -0.10 11.30 -4.39
N GLU A 35 -0.25 12.62 -4.20
CA GLU A 35 0.22 13.71 -5.07
C GLU A 35 1.72 13.80 -5.28
N ARG A 36 2.49 13.06 -4.48
CA ARG A 36 3.93 12.92 -4.69
C ARG A 36 4.28 11.92 -5.80
N LEU A 37 3.29 11.15 -6.26
CA LEU A 37 3.43 10.24 -7.40
C LEU A 37 3.07 10.97 -8.70
N PRO A 38 3.76 10.66 -9.81
CA PRO A 38 3.35 11.15 -11.12
C PRO A 38 1.94 10.65 -11.47
N ASP A 39 1.28 11.33 -12.40
CA ASP A 39 0.01 10.84 -12.96
C ASP A 39 0.25 9.91 -14.16
N GLY A 40 -0.73 9.10 -14.53
CA GLY A 40 -0.61 8.21 -15.68
C GLY A 40 -1.81 7.31 -15.95
N PRO A 41 -1.91 6.76 -17.17
CA PRO A 41 -3.12 6.08 -17.66
C PRO A 41 -3.47 4.78 -16.91
N ARG A 42 -2.51 4.18 -16.21
CA ARG A 42 -2.69 2.93 -15.44
C ARG A 42 -2.50 3.13 -13.94
N LEU A 43 -2.47 4.38 -13.48
CA LEU A 43 -2.22 4.73 -12.09
C LEU A 43 -3.41 5.48 -11.52
N THR A 44 -4.11 4.86 -10.57
CA THR A 44 -5.12 5.51 -9.75
C THR A 44 -4.50 5.91 -8.42
N ARG A 45 -4.48 7.22 -8.14
CA ARG A 45 -3.96 7.79 -6.89
C ARG A 45 -5.09 7.92 -5.87
N VAL A 46 -4.93 7.33 -4.70
CA VAL A 46 -5.96 7.34 -3.64
C VAL A 46 -5.34 7.86 -2.34
N ALA A 47 -5.97 8.89 -1.77
CA ALA A 47 -5.59 9.45 -0.49
C ALA A 47 -6.29 8.66 0.62
N ALA A 48 -5.52 8.01 1.49
CA ALA A 48 -6.02 7.35 2.69
C ALA A 48 -4.93 7.21 3.76
N ASP A 49 -5.34 7.18 5.02
CA ASP A 49 -4.47 6.89 6.16
C ASP A 49 -4.80 5.51 6.73
N VAL A 50 -3.78 4.68 6.95
CA VAL A 50 -3.95 3.35 7.55
C VAL A 50 -4.23 3.40 9.06
N LEU A 51 -4.00 4.55 9.69
CA LEU A 51 -4.42 4.81 11.07
C LEU A 51 -5.89 5.22 11.17
N ASP A 52 -6.52 5.60 10.04
CA ASP A 52 -7.95 5.84 9.93
C ASP A 52 -8.62 4.60 9.32
N ALA A 53 -9.29 3.82 10.18
CA ALA A 53 -9.91 2.56 9.82
C ALA A 53 -10.99 2.70 8.74
N GLU A 54 -11.74 3.81 8.73
CA GLU A 54 -12.81 4.02 7.75
C GLU A 54 -12.22 4.38 6.38
N SER A 55 -11.26 5.31 6.38
CA SER A 55 -10.56 5.72 5.17
C SER A 55 -9.91 4.53 4.46
N ILE A 56 -9.20 3.67 5.19
CA ILE A 56 -8.54 2.51 4.60
C ILE A 56 -9.52 1.41 4.18
N ALA A 57 -10.64 1.21 4.88
CA ALA A 57 -11.65 0.23 4.51
C ALA A 57 -12.29 0.59 3.15
N GLN A 58 -12.65 1.85 2.96
CA GLN A 58 -13.17 2.36 1.68
C GLN A 58 -12.10 2.24 0.58
N ALA A 59 -10.85 2.58 0.90
CA ALA A 59 -9.73 2.49 -0.02
C ALA A 59 -9.28 1.04 -0.32
N LEU A 60 -9.76 0.02 0.41
CA LEU A 60 -9.45 -1.39 0.16
C LEU A 60 -10.63 -2.18 -0.41
N ALA A 61 -11.85 -1.64 -0.37
CA ALA A 61 -13.05 -2.31 -0.85
C ALA A 61 -12.90 -2.81 -2.30
N GLY A 62 -13.26 -4.08 -2.52
CA GLY A 62 -13.28 -4.72 -3.84
C GLY A 62 -11.90 -5.01 -4.46
N ARG A 63 -10.80 -4.85 -3.72
CA ARG A 63 -9.43 -5.03 -4.25
C ARG A 63 -8.90 -6.44 -3.98
N GLU A 64 -8.42 -7.09 -5.03
CA GLU A 64 -8.04 -8.50 -4.97
C GLU A 64 -6.59 -8.75 -4.54
N THR A 65 -5.65 -7.90 -4.98
CA THR A 65 -4.22 -8.04 -4.67
C THR A 65 -3.69 -6.79 -4.01
N VAL A 66 -3.25 -6.94 -2.75
CA VAL A 66 -2.67 -5.86 -1.94
C VAL A 66 -1.19 -6.11 -1.70
N VAL A 67 -0.36 -5.12 -2.00
CA VAL A 67 1.07 -5.09 -1.69
C VAL A 67 1.31 -4.00 -0.65
N SER A 68 1.76 -4.38 0.54
CA SER A 68 2.10 -3.43 1.60
C SER A 68 3.55 -3.00 1.49
N ALA A 69 3.77 -1.73 1.13
CA ALA A 69 5.05 -1.04 1.25
C ALA A 69 5.06 -0.04 2.43
N LEU A 70 4.22 -0.29 3.44
CA LEU A 70 4.20 0.50 4.66
C LEU A 70 5.55 0.39 5.37
N GLY A 71 6.14 1.54 5.67
CA GLY A 71 7.38 1.64 6.43
C GLY A 71 7.15 1.85 7.92
N VAL A 72 8.21 1.67 8.69
CA VAL A 72 8.26 2.18 10.07
C VAL A 72 8.35 3.70 10.00
N THR A 73 7.48 4.37 10.75
CA THR A 73 7.50 5.82 10.93
C THR A 73 7.69 6.13 12.41
N ASP A 74 7.84 7.41 12.75
CA ASP A 74 7.89 7.84 14.16
C ASP A 74 6.56 7.60 14.89
N ALA A 75 5.47 7.37 14.14
CA ALA A 75 4.17 7.00 14.69
C ALA A 75 4.12 5.48 14.95
N PRO A 76 3.95 5.05 16.22
CA PRO A 76 3.85 3.63 16.52
C PRO A 76 2.58 3.02 15.93
N GLY A 77 2.63 1.75 15.55
CA GLY A 77 1.45 0.96 15.21
C GLY A 77 0.99 0.99 13.75
N VAL A 78 1.62 1.78 12.86
CA VAL A 78 1.27 1.85 11.42
C VAL A 78 1.20 0.47 10.76
N LEU A 79 2.20 -0.39 11.00
CA LEU A 79 2.24 -1.74 10.42
C LEU A 79 1.09 -2.62 10.94
N THR A 80 0.80 -2.57 12.24
CA THR A 80 -0.27 -3.36 12.86
C THR A 80 -1.65 -2.87 12.42
N ALA A 81 -1.87 -1.55 12.38
CA ALA A 81 -3.11 -0.95 11.92
C ALA A 81 -3.36 -1.28 10.44
N GLY A 82 -2.35 -1.09 9.60
CA GLY A 82 -2.40 -1.47 8.19
C GLY A 82 -2.67 -2.97 8.00
N ALA A 83 -2.02 -3.84 8.77
CA ALA A 83 -2.26 -5.29 8.67
C ALA A 83 -3.70 -5.65 9.06
N ARG A 84 -4.24 -5.07 10.13
CA ARG A 84 -5.64 -5.27 10.54
C ARG A 84 -6.62 -4.80 9.47
N ALA A 85 -6.38 -3.64 8.89
CA ALA A 85 -7.19 -3.10 7.80
C ALA A 85 -7.19 -4.00 6.57
N VAL A 86 -6.02 -4.49 6.16
CA VAL A 86 -5.89 -5.41 5.02
C VAL A 86 -6.59 -6.73 5.29
N VAL A 87 -6.46 -7.30 6.49
CA VAL A 87 -7.16 -8.54 6.86
C VAL A 87 -8.67 -8.33 6.86
N ALA A 88 -9.16 -7.22 7.41
CA ALA A 88 -10.58 -6.90 7.43
C ALA A 88 -11.18 -6.70 6.02
N ALA A 89 -10.40 -6.16 5.09
CA ALA A 89 -10.82 -6.00 3.71
C ALA A 89 -10.91 -7.32 2.91
N GLY A 90 -10.25 -8.38 3.39
CA GLY A 90 -10.33 -9.73 2.80
C GLY A 90 -9.89 -9.85 1.34
N PRO A 91 -8.74 -9.27 0.91
CA PRO A 91 -8.26 -9.45 -0.46
C PRO A 91 -7.88 -10.92 -0.72
N ALA A 92 -7.99 -11.35 -1.98
CA ALA A 92 -7.59 -12.70 -2.40
C ALA A 92 -6.09 -12.97 -2.22
N ARG A 93 -5.24 -11.92 -2.32
CA ARG A 93 -3.80 -12.03 -2.16
C ARG A 93 -3.22 -10.83 -1.42
N VAL A 94 -2.38 -11.13 -0.42
CA VAL A 94 -1.58 -10.14 0.31
C VAL A 94 -0.10 -10.44 0.13
N VAL A 95 0.67 -9.43 -0.26
CA VAL A 95 2.13 -9.43 -0.22
C VAL A 95 2.55 -8.37 0.78
N TRP A 96 3.20 -8.79 1.87
CA TRP A 96 3.67 -7.87 2.91
C TRP A 96 5.18 -7.75 2.85
N LEU A 97 5.70 -6.56 2.52
CA LEU A 97 7.14 -6.35 2.49
C LEU A 97 7.69 -6.34 3.92
N GLY A 98 8.59 -7.29 4.20
CA GLY A 98 9.34 -7.36 5.43
C GLY A 98 10.78 -6.90 5.24
N ALA A 99 11.50 -6.77 6.35
CA ALA A 99 12.94 -6.56 6.36
C ALA A 99 13.63 -7.71 7.11
N PHE A 100 14.82 -8.10 6.65
CA PHE A 100 15.65 -9.07 7.36
C PHE A 100 16.21 -8.43 8.64
N GLY A 101 16.26 -9.18 9.75
CA GLY A 101 16.86 -8.72 11.01
C GLY A 101 15.89 -8.25 12.11
N THR A 102 14.58 -8.36 11.92
CA THR A 102 13.57 -8.05 12.96
C THR A 102 13.49 -9.10 14.09
N ARG A 103 14.20 -10.22 13.95
CA ARG A 103 14.32 -11.25 14.97
C ARG A 103 15.55 -10.94 15.83
N ARG A 104 15.34 -10.57 17.11
CA ARG A 104 16.43 -10.63 18.09
C ARG A 104 16.89 -12.08 18.18
N ARG A 105 18.22 -12.30 18.13
CA ARG A 105 18.81 -13.61 18.44
C ARG A 105 18.51 -13.99 19.88
#